data_AF-A0A7C0Y9I2-F1
#
_entry.id   AF-A0A7C0Y9I2-F1
#
_cell.length_a   1.000
_cell.length_b   1.000
_cell.length_c   1.000
_cell.angle_alpha   90.00
_cell.angle_beta   90.00
_cell.angle_gamma   90.00
#
_symmetry.space_group_name_H-M   'P 1'
#
loop_
_entity.id
_entity.type
_entity.pdbx_description
1 polymer ?
#
loop_
_entity_poly.entity_id
_entity_poly.type
_entity_poly.pdbx_seq_one_letter_code
_entity_poly.pdbx_strand_id
1 'polypeptide(L)'
;MDRKECYIKKITKFLKEKIEDTDSTRILAEQVLKGAEGGLEINDVEFENWFENRFKYQFVWLDRDDYLKALVRALWLAPVFAGTDFGSSRQRDMAQVWTDTSRGFLGEIAVSKFFKEKFGIETALDTRRGELMEFLPTDIVKVKLPHEEWKKPDIKISIKTTKFNGRWLDVPGAQVEHSDVFILVKIGILRHHFLAFLKAVSFLKDKLFLKAKELGEINDTMAKKLWDEIPQFDSIPAYIAGYLNKNELNLPIHQLICRKKGKTKIRIAVTQGIGIFSIETLRNHPQIKELDPNGDLRIEIEPIIESITGTHFLAHSGGLKWGAENWKTLIEHL
;
A
#
# COMPACT_ATOMS: atom_id res chain seq x y z
N MET A 1 12.35 28.87 -10.35
CA MET A 1 11.69 27.58 -10.61
C MET A 1 11.20 27.06 -9.27
N ASP A 2 9.92 26.68 -9.14
CA ASP A 2 9.35 26.19 -7.89
C ASP A 2 10.13 24.95 -7.37
N ARG A 3 10.52 24.96 -6.08
CA ARG A 3 11.24 23.86 -5.42
C ARG A 3 10.48 22.53 -5.59
N LYS A 4 9.15 22.60 -5.55
CA LYS A 4 8.27 21.44 -5.74
C LYS A 4 8.38 20.86 -7.15
N GLU A 5 8.42 21.70 -8.17
CA GLU A 5 8.57 21.26 -9.57
C GLU A 5 9.94 20.61 -9.81
N CYS A 6 11.00 21.07 -9.12
CA CYS A 6 12.30 20.40 -9.16
C CYS A 6 12.23 18.97 -8.62
N TYR A 7 11.55 18.78 -7.48
CA TYR A 7 11.35 17.47 -6.86
C TYR A 7 10.52 16.53 -7.73
N ILE A 8 9.42 17.02 -8.30
CA ILE A 8 8.58 16.27 -9.24
C ILE A 8 9.40 15.84 -10.45
N LYS A 9 10.21 16.73 -11.04
CA LYS A 9 11.08 16.39 -12.18
C LYS A 9 12.07 15.29 -11.84
N LYS A 10 12.67 15.31 -10.64
CA LYS A 10 13.63 14.28 -10.22
C LYS A 10 12.97 12.92 -10.05
N ILE A 11 11.81 12.86 -9.39
CA ILE A 11 11.03 11.62 -9.22
C ILE A 11 10.55 11.12 -10.58
N THR A 12 10.04 12.01 -11.44
CA THR A 12 9.60 11.68 -12.81
C THR A 12 10.74 11.04 -13.60
N LYS A 13 11.95 11.63 -13.55
CA LYS A 13 13.12 11.07 -14.25
C LYS A 13 13.45 9.65 -13.79
N PHE A 14 13.38 9.38 -12.49
CA PHE A 14 13.60 8.04 -11.94
C PHE A 14 12.51 7.05 -12.37
N LEU A 15 11.24 7.45 -12.30
CA LEU A 15 10.13 6.57 -12.68
C LEU A 15 10.12 6.23 -14.19
N LYS A 16 10.60 7.15 -15.04
CA LYS A 16 10.76 6.94 -16.49
C LYS A 16 11.77 5.85 -16.86
N GLU A 17 12.52 5.31 -15.91
CA GLU A 17 13.43 4.18 -16.16
C GLU A 17 12.67 2.91 -16.59
N LYS A 18 11.40 2.76 -16.18
CA LYS A 18 10.59 1.53 -16.40
C LYS A 18 9.11 1.78 -16.75
N ILE A 19 8.71 3.05 -16.92
CA ILE A 19 7.36 3.44 -17.30
C ILE A 19 7.45 4.31 -18.55
N GLU A 20 6.88 3.86 -19.66
CA GLU A 20 6.96 4.56 -20.94
C GLU A 20 6.06 5.80 -20.97
N ASP A 21 4.86 5.71 -20.38
CA ASP A 21 3.90 6.81 -20.38
C ASP A 21 4.37 8.00 -19.52
N THR A 22 4.72 9.09 -20.20
CA THR A 22 5.24 10.31 -19.56
C THR A 22 4.20 10.98 -18.67
N ASP A 23 2.92 10.98 -19.08
CA ASP A 23 1.86 11.65 -18.34
C ASP A 23 1.55 10.88 -17.05
N SER A 24 1.39 9.56 -17.15
CA SER A 24 1.28 8.69 -15.96
C SER A 24 2.48 8.85 -15.03
N THR A 25 3.70 8.95 -15.58
CA THR A 25 4.90 9.09 -14.77
C THR A 25 4.91 10.40 -13.97
N ARG A 26 4.51 11.51 -14.58
CA ARG A 26 4.38 12.80 -13.88
C ARG A 26 3.32 12.72 -12.79
N ILE A 27 2.15 12.13 -13.08
CA ILE A 27 1.06 11.96 -12.10
C ILE A 27 1.54 11.12 -10.91
N LEU A 28 2.25 10.01 -11.15
CA LEU A 28 2.80 9.17 -10.09
C LEU A 28 3.83 9.94 -9.26
N ALA A 29 4.71 10.73 -9.89
CA ALA A 29 5.68 11.57 -9.19
C ALA A 29 5.01 12.61 -8.27
N GLU A 30 3.94 13.24 -8.74
CA GLU A 30 3.13 14.16 -7.92
C GLU A 30 2.47 13.43 -6.74
N GLN A 31 1.98 12.21 -6.94
CA GLN A 31 1.40 11.40 -5.87
C GLN A 31 2.45 10.98 -4.84
N VAL A 32 3.64 10.56 -5.27
CA VAL A 32 4.77 10.22 -4.41
C VAL A 32 5.12 11.42 -3.52
N LEU A 33 5.34 12.60 -4.13
CA LEU A 33 5.71 13.79 -3.39
C LEU A 33 4.60 14.22 -2.42
N LYS A 34 3.34 14.21 -2.86
CA LYS A 34 2.19 14.51 -1.99
C LYS A 34 2.04 13.54 -0.82
N GLY A 35 2.34 12.26 -1.04
CA GLY A 35 2.34 11.23 -0.01
C GLY A 35 3.48 11.41 0.98
N ALA A 36 4.68 11.74 0.49
CA ALA A 36 5.85 12.03 1.32
C ALA A 36 5.66 13.29 2.16
N GLU A 37 5.20 14.40 1.57
CA GLU A 37 4.87 15.65 2.27
C GLU A 37 3.78 15.42 3.32
N GLY A 38 2.65 14.82 2.90
CA GLY A 38 1.50 14.63 3.77
C GLY A 38 1.73 13.58 4.87
N GLY A 39 2.62 12.63 4.64
CA GLY A 39 3.07 11.65 5.61
C GLY A 39 4.26 12.11 6.44
N LEU A 40 4.81 13.30 6.21
CA LEU A 40 6.02 13.84 6.86
C LEU A 40 7.33 13.08 6.62
N GLU A 41 7.46 12.37 5.52
CA GLU A 41 8.70 11.65 5.21
C GLU A 41 9.88 12.57 4.87
N ILE A 42 9.59 13.83 4.52
CA ILE A 42 10.55 14.87 4.13
C ILE A 42 10.51 16.10 5.05
N ASN A 43 9.88 16.01 6.22
CA ASN A 43 9.72 17.15 7.11
C ASN A 43 11.03 17.51 7.83
N ASP A 44 11.69 16.49 8.39
CA ASP A 44 12.92 16.64 9.18
C ASP A 44 14.14 16.05 8.44
N VAL A 45 14.00 15.85 7.13
CA VAL A 45 15.00 15.23 6.27
C VAL A 45 15.04 15.99 4.94
N GLU A 46 16.24 16.40 4.52
CA GLU A 46 16.44 17.01 3.20
C GLU A 46 15.97 16.10 2.07
N PHE A 47 15.34 16.68 1.05
CA PHE A 47 14.76 15.93 -0.06
C PHE A 47 15.76 14.98 -0.72
N GLU A 48 17.00 15.40 -0.94
CA GLU A 48 18.05 14.55 -1.52
C GLU A 48 18.34 13.31 -0.63
N ASN A 49 18.39 13.49 0.69
CA ASN A 49 18.62 12.38 1.62
C ASN A 49 17.42 11.42 1.62
N TRP A 50 16.20 11.95 1.66
CA TRP A 50 14.99 11.14 1.50
C TRP A 50 14.99 10.41 0.16
N PHE A 51 15.29 11.10 -0.94
CA PHE A 51 15.18 10.55 -2.29
C PHE A 51 16.17 9.40 -2.50
N GLU A 52 17.43 9.56 -2.09
CA GLU A 52 18.46 8.54 -2.30
C GLU A 52 18.39 7.42 -1.24
N ASN A 53 18.34 7.77 0.04
CA ASN A 53 18.52 6.82 1.14
C ASN A 53 17.22 6.22 1.68
N ARG A 54 16.07 6.82 1.36
CA ARG A 54 14.75 6.31 1.72
C ARG A 54 13.98 5.82 0.50
N PHE A 55 13.65 6.72 -0.42
CA PHE A 55 12.79 6.42 -1.56
C PHE A 55 13.45 5.40 -2.49
N LYS A 56 14.59 5.74 -3.13
CA LYS A 56 15.28 4.85 -4.07
C LYS A 56 15.80 3.58 -3.42
N TYR A 57 16.37 3.67 -2.21
CA TYR A 57 16.89 2.50 -1.51
C TYR A 57 15.81 1.43 -1.29
N GLN A 58 14.60 1.84 -0.93
CA GLN A 58 13.47 0.95 -0.60
C GLN A 58 12.47 0.78 -1.76
N PHE A 59 12.89 1.12 -2.97
CA PHE A 59 12.05 1.04 -4.17
C PHE A 59 12.28 -0.28 -4.89
N VAL A 60 11.20 -0.89 -5.36
CA VAL A 60 11.25 -2.10 -6.19
C VAL A 60 10.31 -1.97 -7.39
N TRP A 61 10.72 -2.59 -8.50
CA TRP A 61 9.93 -2.68 -9.71
C TRP A 61 9.22 -4.03 -9.78
N LEU A 62 7.89 -4.02 -9.84
CA LEU A 62 7.09 -5.23 -10.01
C LEU A 62 6.77 -5.41 -11.49
N ASP A 63 7.10 -6.58 -12.04
CA ASP A 63 6.92 -6.87 -13.46
C ASP A 63 5.58 -7.57 -13.74
N ARG A 64 5.40 -7.99 -14.99
CA ARG A 64 4.21 -8.71 -15.46
C ARG A 64 4.00 -10.02 -14.69
N ASP A 65 5.07 -10.75 -14.39
CA ASP A 65 4.98 -12.06 -13.75
C ASP A 65 4.65 -11.89 -12.26
N ASP A 66 5.16 -10.83 -11.63
CA ASP A 66 4.75 -10.41 -10.29
C ASP A 66 3.26 -10.03 -10.24
N TYR A 67 2.76 -9.32 -11.25
CA TYR A 67 1.33 -9.00 -11.36
C TYR A 67 0.46 -10.24 -11.60
N LEU A 68 0.90 -11.18 -12.43
CA LEU A 68 0.23 -12.47 -12.62
C LEU A 68 0.14 -13.25 -11.30
N LYS A 69 1.24 -13.36 -10.53
CA LYS A 69 1.22 -14.04 -9.23
C LYS A 69 0.19 -13.41 -8.28
N ALA A 70 0.16 -12.07 -8.23
CA ALA A 70 -0.80 -11.34 -7.39
C ALA A 70 -2.26 -11.60 -7.82
N LEU A 71 -2.53 -11.59 -9.13
CA LEU A 71 -3.86 -11.89 -9.66
C LEU A 71 -4.29 -13.33 -9.38
N VAL A 72 -3.41 -14.31 -9.56
CA VAL A 72 -3.70 -15.73 -9.28
C VAL A 72 -4.02 -15.93 -7.80
N ARG A 73 -3.23 -15.35 -6.90
CA ARG A 73 -3.49 -15.41 -5.44
C ARG A 73 -4.80 -14.75 -5.07
N ALA A 74 -5.09 -13.58 -5.62
CA ALA A 74 -6.35 -12.88 -5.38
C ALA A 74 -7.56 -13.67 -5.92
N LEU A 75 -7.43 -14.31 -7.08
CA LEU A 75 -8.49 -15.13 -7.66
C LEU A 75 -8.77 -16.37 -6.78
N TRP A 76 -7.72 -16.94 -6.18
CA TRP A 76 -7.83 -18.06 -5.25
C TRP A 76 -8.69 -17.74 -4.02
N LEU A 77 -8.74 -16.46 -3.61
CA LEU A 77 -9.56 -15.97 -2.50
C LEU A 77 -10.94 -15.44 -2.90
N ALA A 78 -11.19 -15.23 -4.21
CA ALA A 78 -12.42 -14.64 -4.72
C ALA A 78 -13.74 -15.28 -4.22
N PRO A 79 -13.84 -16.62 -4.06
CA PRO A 79 -15.06 -17.27 -3.58
C PRO A 79 -15.45 -16.91 -2.14
N VAL A 80 -14.46 -16.55 -1.30
CA VAL A 80 -14.68 -16.23 0.12
C VAL A 80 -15.32 -14.84 0.28
N PHE A 81 -15.01 -13.90 -0.63
CA PHE A 81 -15.54 -12.54 -0.57
C PHE A 81 -17.02 -12.44 -0.96
N ALA A 82 -17.54 -13.40 -1.72
CA ALA A 82 -18.94 -13.39 -2.15
C ALA A 82 -19.93 -13.52 -0.98
N GLY A 83 -19.53 -14.11 0.15
CA GLY A 83 -20.42 -14.32 1.31
C GLY A 83 -20.62 -13.07 2.19
N THR A 84 -19.70 -12.11 2.18
CA THR A 84 -19.67 -10.99 3.14
C THR A 84 -20.40 -9.73 2.69
N ASP A 85 -20.68 -9.58 1.38
CA ASP A 85 -21.19 -8.32 0.80
C ASP A 85 -22.69 -8.31 0.48
N PHE A 86 -23.45 -9.39 0.75
CA PHE A 86 -24.88 -9.47 0.41
C PHE A 86 -25.80 -8.47 1.16
N GLY A 87 -25.30 -7.74 2.17
CA GLY A 87 -26.11 -6.88 3.05
C GLY A 87 -25.89 -5.36 2.97
N SER A 88 -25.01 -4.82 2.10
CA SER A 88 -24.72 -3.38 2.07
C SER A 88 -25.09 -2.72 0.72
N SER A 89 -25.48 -1.44 0.75
CA SER A 89 -25.96 -0.66 -0.42
C SER A 89 -24.88 -0.33 -1.48
N ARG A 90 -23.61 -0.70 -1.23
CA ARG A 90 -22.49 -0.60 -2.17
C ARG A 90 -21.81 -1.97 -2.30
N GLN A 91 -22.48 -2.88 -2.99
CA GLN A 91 -21.86 -4.13 -3.40
C GLN A 91 -20.82 -3.82 -4.47
N ARG A 92 -19.54 -4.10 -4.19
CA ARG A 92 -18.49 -4.04 -5.22
C ARG A 92 -18.65 -5.26 -6.11
N ASP A 93 -18.42 -5.10 -7.41
CA ASP A 93 -18.38 -6.26 -8.29
C ASP A 93 -17.14 -7.12 -8.00
N MET A 94 -17.23 -8.42 -8.33
CA MET A 94 -16.16 -9.37 -8.04
C MET A 94 -14.83 -9.01 -8.73
N ALA A 95 -14.87 -8.38 -9.91
CA ALA A 95 -13.64 -7.97 -10.60
C ALA A 95 -12.96 -6.81 -9.88
N GLN A 96 -13.73 -5.87 -9.32
CA GLN A 96 -13.20 -4.85 -8.44
C GLN A 96 -12.59 -5.46 -7.16
N VAL A 97 -13.28 -6.39 -6.48
CA VAL A 97 -12.74 -7.07 -5.29
C VAL A 97 -11.45 -7.83 -5.63
N TRP A 98 -11.43 -8.54 -6.76
CA TRP A 98 -10.27 -9.28 -7.23
C TRP A 98 -9.07 -8.37 -7.49
N THR A 99 -9.28 -7.27 -8.23
CA THR A 99 -8.20 -6.33 -8.55
C THR A 99 -7.75 -5.53 -7.33
N ASP A 100 -8.64 -5.17 -6.40
CA ASP A 100 -8.27 -4.54 -5.12
C ASP A 100 -7.44 -5.50 -4.25
N THR A 101 -7.85 -6.76 -4.14
CA THR A 101 -7.13 -7.81 -3.39
C THR A 101 -5.74 -8.06 -3.97
N SER A 102 -5.61 -8.07 -5.30
CA SER A 102 -4.31 -8.23 -5.96
C SER A 102 -3.30 -7.15 -5.55
N ARG A 103 -3.75 -5.93 -5.22
CA ARG A 103 -2.86 -4.87 -4.72
C ARG A 103 -2.25 -5.20 -3.37
N GLY A 104 -2.99 -5.88 -2.49
CA GLY A 104 -2.46 -6.41 -1.22
C GLY A 104 -1.26 -7.33 -1.48
N PHE A 105 -1.46 -8.36 -2.30
CA PHE A 105 -0.41 -9.31 -2.69
C PHE A 105 0.78 -8.67 -3.41
N LEU A 106 0.56 -7.62 -4.22
CA LEU A 106 1.67 -6.89 -4.81
C LEU A 106 2.58 -6.25 -3.74
N GLY A 107 2.02 -5.80 -2.61
CA GLY A 107 2.81 -5.27 -1.50
C GLY A 107 3.67 -6.34 -0.85
N GLU A 108 3.13 -7.53 -0.62
CA GLU A 108 3.88 -8.67 -0.09
C GLU A 108 4.99 -9.12 -1.03
N ILE A 109 4.71 -9.18 -2.35
CA ILE A 109 5.70 -9.50 -3.37
C ILE A 109 6.79 -8.42 -3.40
N ALA A 110 6.44 -7.14 -3.25
CA ALA A 110 7.41 -6.05 -3.19
C ALA A 110 8.39 -6.19 -2.02
N VAL A 111 7.90 -6.47 -0.80
CA VAL A 111 8.76 -6.71 0.37
C VAL A 111 9.66 -7.92 0.17
N SER A 112 9.10 -9.02 -0.36
CA SER A 112 9.86 -10.24 -0.66
C SER A 112 10.99 -9.97 -1.65
N LYS A 113 10.71 -9.20 -2.70
CA LYS A 113 11.69 -8.80 -3.72
C LYS A 113 12.75 -7.89 -3.13
N PHE A 114 12.37 -6.92 -2.30
CA PHE A 114 13.29 -6.04 -1.59
C PHE A 114 14.24 -6.82 -0.66
N PHE A 115 13.71 -7.76 0.14
CA PHE A 115 14.54 -8.61 1.02
C PHE A 115 15.54 -9.45 0.24
N LYS A 116 15.11 -10.03 -0.89
CA LYS A 116 15.99 -10.79 -1.76
C LYS A 116 17.07 -9.93 -2.40
N GLU A 117 16.70 -8.78 -2.97
CA GLU A 117 17.63 -7.90 -3.69
C GLU A 117 18.63 -7.20 -2.76
N LYS A 118 18.24 -6.84 -1.53
CA LYS A 118 19.10 -6.09 -0.61
C LYS A 118 19.87 -6.96 0.38
N PHE A 119 19.29 -8.07 0.80
CA PHE A 119 19.84 -8.89 1.89
C PHE A 119 20.05 -10.36 1.48
N GLY A 120 19.69 -10.75 0.25
CA GLY A 120 19.78 -12.15 -0.18
C GLY A 120 18.78 -13.07 0.51
N ILE A 121 17.75 -12.52 1.16
CA ILE A 121 16.79 -13.28 1.96
C ILE A 121 15.60 -13.68 1.10
N GLU A 122 15.29 -14.98 1.08
CA GLU A 122 14.08 -15.49 0.45
C GLU A 122 12.94 -15.56 1.48
N THR A 123 11.72 -15.23 1.06
CA THR A 123 10.53 -15.27 1.90
C THR A 123 9.49 -16.23 1.31
N ALA A 124 8.77 -16.92 2.18
CA ALA A 124 7.58 -17.68 1.83
C ALA A 124 6.35 -16.96 2.40
N LEU A 125 5.44 -16.58 1.49
CA LEU A 125 4.19 -15.89 1.81
C LEU A 125 3.07 -16.89 2.09
N ASP A 126 2.06 -16.53 2.89
CA ASP A 126 0.91 -17.42 3.14
C ASP A 126 0.01 -17.47 1.90
N THR A 127 0.03 -18.60 1.19
CA THR A 127 -0.81 -18.82 -0.01
C THR A 127 -1.86 -19.91 0.21
N ARG A 128 -2.18 -20.25 1.46
CA ARG A 128 -3.06 -21.40 1.77
C ARG A 128 -4.55 -21.05 1.59
N ARG A 129 -5.33 -22.08 1.23
CA ARG A 129 -6.80 -22.05 1.19
C ARG A 129 -7.30 -22.44 2.59
N GLY A 130 -7.98 -21.53 3.28
CA GLY A 130 -8.59 -21.81 4.58
C GLY A 130 -9.85 -20.96 4.76
N GLU A 131 -10.66 -21.27 5.77
CA GLU A 131 -11.73 -20.37 6.19
C GLU A 131 -11.12 -19.00 6.57
N LEU A 132 -11.89 -17.91 6.52
CA LEU A 132 -11.41 -16.55 6.86
C LEU A 132 -10.76 -16.48 8.26
N MET A 133 -11.04 -17.46 9.14
CA MET A 133 -10.45 -17.62 10.48
C MET A 133 -9.10 -18.37 10.49
N GLU A 134 -8.63 -18.93 9.38
CA GLU A 134 -7.36 -19.68 9.26
C GLU A 134 -6.24 -18.91 8.55
N PHE A 135 -6.46 -17.65 8.14
CA PHE A 135 -5.39 -16.80 7.65
C PHE A 135 -4.33 -16.64 8.75
N LEU A 136 -3.07 -16.95 8.44
CA LEU A 136 -2.02 -16.86 9.45
C LEU A 136 -1.90 -15.43 9.98
N PRO A 137 -1.51 -15.28 11.25
CA PRO A 137 -1.32 -13.97 11.87
C PRO A 137 -0.17 -13.14 11.25
N THR A 138 0.52 -13.65 10.23
CA THR A 138 1.67 -13.01 9.61
C THR A 138 1.72 -13.27 8.10
N ASP A 139 2.10 -12.25 7.34
CA ASP A 139 2.18 -12.30 5.88
C ASP A 139 3.46 -13.03 5.40
N ILE A 140 4.51 -13.10 6.24
CA ILE A 140 5.75 -13.85 5.99
C ILE A 140 5.80 -15.06 6.93
N VAL A 141 5.65 -16.27 6.37
CA VAL A 141 5.52 -17.51 7.16
C VAL A 141 6.86 -18.20 7.37
N LYS A 142 7.75 -18.10 6.37
CA LYS A 142 9.12 -18.60 6.45
C LYS A 142 10.09 -17.65 5.78
N VAL A 143 11.32 -17.68 6.26
CA VAL A 143 12.46 -16.96 5.68
C VAL A 143 13.61 -17.92 5.46
N LYS A 144 14.47 -17.60 4.50
CA LYS A 144 15.73 -18.30 4.25
C LYS A 144 16.83 -17.27 4.12
N LEU A 145 17.71 -17.24 5.12
CA LEU A 145 18.91 -16.40 5.11
C LEU A 145 19.97 -17.02 4.18
N PRO A 146 20.96 -16.23 3.72
CA PRO A 146 22.06 -16.75 2.93
C PRO A 146 22.74 -17.94 3.62
N HIS A 147 22.82 -19.07 2.93
CA HIS A 147 23.42 -20.32 3.44
C HIS A 147 22.70 -21.00 4.61
N GLU A 148 21.47 -20.60 4.93
CA GLU A 148 20.64 -21.25 5.94
C GLU A 148 19.49 -22.05 5.31
N GLU A 149 18.88 -22.93 6.11
CA GLU A 149 17.64 -23.63 5.77
C GLU A 149 16.41 -22.73 6.03
N TRP A 150 15.28 -23.10 5.45
CA TRP A 150 14.02 -22.39 5.70
C TRP A 150 13.62 -22.48 7.18
N LYS A 151 13.49 -21.33 7.84
CA LYS A 151 13.02 -21.21 9.22
C LYS A 151 11.79 -20.31 9.33
N LYS A 152 11.07 -20.41 10.45
CA LYS A 152 10.00 -19.46 10.78
C LYS A 152 10.64 -18.20 11.39
N PRO A 153 10.20 -16.98 11.03
CA PRO A 153 10.72 -15.78 11.65
C PRO A 153 10.34 -15.70 13.13
N ASP A 154 11.23 -15.12 13.94
CA ASP A 154 11.02 -14.92 15.38
C ASP A 154 9.98 -13.82 15.67
N ILE A 155 9.74 -12.96 14.68
CA ILE A 155 8.77 -11.87 14.71
C ILE A 155 7.64 -12.08 13.71
N LYS A 156 6.44 -11.62 14.07
CA LYS A 156 5.28 -11.63 13.17
C LYS A 156 5.20 -10.31 12.40
N ILE A 157 5.28 -10.39 11.08
CA ILE A 157 5.22 -9.24 10.18
C ILE A 157 3.85 -9.16 9.53
N SER A 158 3.26 -7.97 9.51
CA SER A 158 2.16 -7.63 8.61
C SER A 158 2.54 -6.52 7.62
N ILE A 159 2.16 -6.70 6.37
CA ILE A 159 2.43 -5.84 5.24
C ILE A 159 1.12 -5.17 4.83
N LYS A 160 1.08 -3.84 4.88
CA LYS A 160 -0.08 -3.05 4.47
C LYS A 160 0.25 -2.27 3.21
N THR A 161 -0.69 -2.31 2.26
CA THR A 161 -0.53 -1.67 0.96
C THR A 161 -1.45 -0.46 0.83
N THR A 162 -0.92 0.63 0.27
CA THR A 162 -1.70 1.83 -0.08
C THR A 162 -1.22 2.42 -1.42
N LYS A 163 -1.85 3.52 -1.86
CA LYS A 163 -1.42 4.29 -3.04
C LYS A 163 -0.25 5.20 -2.69
N PHE A 164 0.48 5.72 -3.68
CA PHE A 164 1.60 6.65 -3.44
C PHE A 164 1.26 7.88 -2.60
N ASN A 165 0.06 8.43 -2.75
CA ASN A 165 -0.39 9.56 -1.95
C ASN A 165 -0.91 9.17 -0.55
N GLY A 166 -0.91 7.87 -0.22
CA GLY A 166 -1.27 7.35 1.09
C GLY A 166 -0.29 7.83 2.16
N ARG A 167 -0.83 8.22 3.32
CA ARG A 167 -0.07 8.80 4.44
C ARG A 167 -0.02 7.89 5.65
N TRP A 168 -0.97 6.97 5.74
CA TRP A 168 -1.21 6.16 6.92
C TRP A 168 -1.00 4.69 6.59
N LEU A 169 -0.29 4.01 7.48
CA LEU A 169 -0.46 2.60 7.75
C LEU A 169 -1.73 2.47 8.60
N ASP A 170 -2.73 1.76 8.10
CA ASP A 170 -4.01 1.52 8.77
C ASP A 170 -4.21 0.02 8.95
N VAL A 171 -4.37 -0.38 10.20
CA VAL A 171 -4.66 -1.75 10.62
C VAL A 171 -5.93 -1.70 11.47
N PRO A 172 -7.00 -2.39 11.07
CA PRO A 172 -8.19 -2.53 11.91
C PRO A 172 -7.83 -3.06 13.30
N GLY A 173 -8.42 -2.50 14.37
CA GLY A 173 -7.97 -2.69 15.74
C GLY A 173 -7.81 -4.16 16.19
N ALA A 174 -8.68 -5.06 15.76
CA ALA A 174 -8.58 -6.48 16.10
C ALA A 174 -7.33 -7.17 15.51
N GLN A 175 -6.77 -6.66 14.42
CA GLN A 175 -5.61 -7.25 13.74
C GLN A 175 -4.26 -6.85 14.36
N VAL A 176 -4.25 -5.85 15.25
CA VAL A 176 -3.03 -5.26 15.82
C VAL A 176 -2.31 -6.24 16.75
N GLU A 177 -3.08 -7.08 17.45
CA GLU A 177 -2.54 -8.07 18.38
C GLU A 177 -1.81 -9.23 17.69
N HIS A 178 -2.00 -9.39 16.38
CA HIS A 178 -1.46 -10.52 15.64
C HIS A 178 -0.05 -10.29 15.09
N SER A 179 0.45 -9.05 15.09
CA SER A 179 1.74 -8.72 14.50
C SER A 179 2.60 -7.87 15.42
N ASP A 180 3.91 -8.11 15.37
CA ASP A 180 4.94 -7.38 16.11
C ASP A 180 5.47 -6.22 15.26
N VAL A 181 5.59 -6.44 13.95
CA VAL A 181 6.11 -5.47 12.99
C VAL A 181 5.10 -5.21 11.88
N PHE A 182 4.94 -3.94 11.52
CA PHE A 182 4.10 -3.51 10.42
C PHE A 182 4.93 -2.81 9.34
N ILE A 183 4.79 -3.22 8.08
CA ILE A 183 5.47 -2.64 6.92
C ILE A 183 4.44 -1.91 6.06
N LEU A 184 4.73 -0.67 5.66
CA LEU A 184 3.89 0.08 4.72
C LEU A 184 4.50 0.04 3.31
N VAL A 185 3.73 -0.46 2.35
CA VAL A 185 4.08 -0.41 0.93
C VAL A 185 3.13 0.52 0.20
N LYS A 186 3.68 1.45 -0.58
CA LYS A 186 2.93 2.33 -1.46
C LYS A 186 3.13 1.90 -2.90
N ILE A 187 2.04 1.68 -3.64
CA ILE A 187 2.11 1.15 -5.02
C ILE A 187 1.52 2.17 -6.00
N GLY A 188 2.22 2.37 -7.11
CA GLY A 188 1.80 3.22 -8.22
C GLY A 188 1.02 2.45 -9.28
N ILE A 189 -0.10 1.83 -8.90
CA ILE A 189 -0.94 1.13 -9.87
C ILE A 189 -1.80 2.13 -10.67
N LEU A 190 -1.54 2.21 -11.96
CA LEU A 190 -2.28 3.00 -12.94
C LEU A 190 -3.61 2.34 -13.31
N ARG A 191 -4.56 3.16 -13.78
CA ARG A 191 -5.91 2.71 -14.15
C ARG A 191 -5.92 1.68 -15.28
N HIS A 192 -4.93 1.75 -16.17
CA HIS A 192 -4.84 0.87 -17.33
C HIS A 192 -4.08 -0.44 -17.07
N HIS A 193 -3.42 -0.63 -15.92
CA HIS A 193 -2.55 -1.81 -15.71
C HIS A 193 -3.28 -3.14 -15.89
N PHE A 194 -4.53 -3.26 -15.46
CA PHE A 194 -5.28 -4.50 -15.65
C PHE A 194 -5.53 -4.80 -17.13
N LEU A 195 -5.96 -3.80 -17.91
CA LEU A 195 -6.18 -3.96 -19.35
C LEU A 195 -4.87 -4.22 -20.09
N ALA A 196 -3.82 -3.48 -19.75
CA ALA A 196 -2.47 -3.66 -20.29
C ALA A 196 -1.92 -5.05 -19.99
N PHE A 197 -2.21 -5.60 -18.81
CA PHE A 197 -1.86 -6.98 -18.46
C PHE A 197 -2.60 -7.99 -19.34
N LEU A 198 -3.91 -7.83 -19.54
CA LEU A 198 -4.68 -8.71 -20.43
C LEU A 198 -4.16 -8.66 -21.87
N LYS A 199 -3.64 -7.51 -22.32
CA LYS A 199 -2.88 -7.39 -23.57
C LYS A 199 -1.55 -8.15 -23.50
N ALA A 200 -0.75 -7.95 -22.45
CA ALA A 200 0.57 -8.55 -22.30
C ALA A 200 0.57 -10.09 -22.22
N VAL A 201 -0.53 -10.70 -21.76
CA VAL A 201 -0.74 -12.16 -21.76
C VAL A 201 -1.57 -12.66 -22.95
N SER A 202 -1.78 -11.80 -23.96
CA SER A 202 -2.56 -12.08 -25.18
C SER A 202 -4.02 -12.50 -24.96
N PHE A 203 -4.57 -12.36 -23.75
CA PHE A 203 -5.95 -12.76 -23.44
C PHE A 203 -6.96 -12.04 -24.34
N LEU A 204 -6.78 -10.73 -24.57
CA LEU A 204 -7.69 -9.96 -25.42
C LEU A 204 -7.68 -10.46 -26.86
N LYS A 205 -6.50 -10.74 -27.40
CA LYS A 205 -6.35 -11.20 -28.79
C LYS A 205 -6.83 -12.64 -28.98
N ASP A 206 -6.42 -13.53 -28.08
CA ASP A 206 -6.55 -14.98 -28.25
C ASP A 206 -7.87 -15.52 -27.70
N LYS A 207 -8.60 -14.75 -26.89
CA LYS A 207 -9.88 -15.16 -26.30
C LYS A 207 -11.00 -14.20 -26.68
N LEU A 208 -10.86 -12.92 -26.33
CA LEU A 208 -11.96 -11.95 -26.48
C LEU A 208 -12.22 -11.58 -27.95
N PHE A 209 -11.18 -11.18 -28.71
CA PHE A 209 -11.33 -10.73 -30.09
C PHE A 209 -11.76 -11.85 -31.02
N LEU A 210 -11.33 -13.09 -30.78
CA LEU A 210 -11.81 -14.24 -31.54
C LEU A 210 -13.33 -14.39 -31.39
N LYS A 211 -13.85 -14.34 -30.16
CA LYS A 211 -15.30 -14.41 -29.92
C LYS A 211 -16.05 -13.22 -30.46
N ALA A 212 -15.49 -12.01 -30.36
CA ALA A 212 -16.10 -10.82 -30.94
C ALA A 212 -16.22 -10.90 -32.47
N LYS A 213 -15.23 -11.50 -33.16
CA LYS A 213 -15.29 -11.75 -34.61
C LYS A 213 -16.35 -12.80 -34.97
N GLU A 214 -16.43 -13.90 -34.22
CA GLU A 214 -17.45 -14.93 -34.40
C GLU A 214 -18.87 -14.33 -34.27
N LEU A 215 -19.05 -13.38 -33.35
CA LEU A 215 -20.31 -12.66 -33.15
C LEU A 215 -20.56 -11.54 -34.18
N GLY A 216 -19.59 -11.20 -35.02
CA GLY A 216 -19.69 -10.12 -36.01
C GLY A 216 -19.54 -8.70 -35.43
N GLU A 217 -19.13 -8.56 -34.16
CA GLU A 217 -18.97 -7.26 -33.48
C GLU A 217 -17.73 -6.49 -33.97
N ILE A 218 -16.67 -7.21 -34.38
CA ILE A 218 -15.45 -6.62 -34.92
C ILE A 218 -14.93 -7.39 -36.13
N ASN A 219 -14.26 -6.69 -37.04
CA ASN A 219 -13.46 -7.29 -38.12
C ASN A 219 -11.95 -7.23 -37.81
N ASP A 220 -11.12 -7.80 -38.69
CA ASP A 220 -9.66 -7.82 -38.51
C ASP A 220 -9.03 -6.43 -38.40
N THR A 221 -9.51 -5.46 -39.18
CA THR A 221 -9.03 -4.08 -39.16
C THR A 221 -9.34 -3.40 -37.83
N MET A 222 -10.57 -3.56 -37.33
CA MET A 222 -11.00 -3.04 -36.02
C MET A 222 -10.23 -3.71 -34.88
N ALA A 223 -10.03 -5.03 -34.94
CA ALA A 223 -9.28 -5.78 -33.94
C ALA A 223 -7.81 -5.31 -33.86
N LYS A 224 -7.18 -5.06 -35.01
CA LYS A 224 -5.82 -4.51 -35.05
C LYS A 224 -5.77 -3.10 -34.44
N LYS A 225 -6.68 -2.21 -34.85
CA LYS A 225 -6.76 -0.86 -34.30
C LYS A 225 -6.93 -0.87 -32.78
N LEU A 226 -7.89 -1.66 -32.28
CA LEU A 226 -8.14 -1.78 -30.83
C LEU A 226 -6.92 -2.34 -30.09
N TRP A 227 -6.24 -3.34 -30.66
CA TRP A 227 -5.01 -3.88 -30.09
C TRP A 227 -3.92 -2.82 -29.96
N ASP A 228 -3.75 -1.99 -30.98
CA ASP A 228 -2.73 -0.93 -31.03
C ASP A 228 -3.05 0.22 -30.05
N GLU A 229 -4.34 0.52 -29.81
CA GLU A 229 -4.81 1.54 -28.87
C GLU A 229 -4.67 1.15 -27.38
N ILE A 230 -4.69 -0.15 -27.06
CA ILE A 230 -4.56 -0.60 -25.67
C ILE A 230 -3.12 -0.38 -25.17
N PRO A 231 -2.90 0.24 -24.00
CA PRO A 231 -1.56 0.46 -23.46
C PRO A 231 -0.74 -0.82 -23.28
N GLN A 232 0.57 -0.71 -23.42
CA GLN A 232 1.50 -1.80 -23.04
C GLN A 232 1.58 -1.91 -21.53
N PHE A 233 1.98 -3.09 -21.04
CA PHE A 233 2.19 -3.29 -19.61
C PHE A 233 3.53 -2.68 -19.19
N ASP A 234 3.45 -1.58 -18.44
CA ASP A 234 4.59 -1.00 -17.74
C ASP A 234 4.85 -1.71 -16.41
N SER A 235 6.09 -1.64 -15.92
CA SER A 235 6.40 -2.14 -14.57
C SER A 235 5.67 -1.32 -13.52
N ILE A 236 5.12 -1.98 -12.52
CA ILE A 236 4.40 -1.32 -11.43
C ILE A 236 5.42 -0.88 -10.37
N PRO A 237 5.55 0.42 -10.09
CA PRO A 237 6.47 0.91 -9.08
C PRO A 237 5.92 0.65 -7.67
N ALA A 238 6.75 0.11 -6.78
CA ALA A 238 6.42 -0.10 -5.38
C ALA A 238 7.48 0.53 -4.47
N TYR A 239 7.04 1.38 -3.56
CA TYR A 239 7.88 2.06 -2.57
C TYR A 239 7.54 1.54 -1.18
N ILE A 240 8.50 0.86 -0.54
CA ILE A 240 8.37 0.40 0.84
C ILE A 240 8.70 1.59 1.73
N ALA A 241 7.68 2.24 2.28
CA ALA A 241 7.84 3.52 3.00
C ALA A 241 8.65 3.36 4.29
N GLY A 242 8.65 2.17 4.87
CA GLY A 242 9.36 1.81 6.08
C GLY A 242 8.59 0.77 6.87
N TYR A 243 9.06 0.50 8.08
CA TYR A 243 8.41 -0.39 9.02
C TYR A 243 8.25 0.23 10.41
N LEU A 244 7.40 -0.37 11.24
CA LEU A 244 7.17 0.01 12.62
C LEU A 244 7.23 -1.23 13.49
N ASN A 245 7.99 -1.18 14.58
CA ASN A 245 8.00 -2.23 15.60
C ASN A 245 7.06 -1.83 16.74
N LYS A 246 6.00 -2.62 16.96
CA LYS A 246 4.97 -2.35 17.97
C LYS A 246 5.56 -2.33 19.39
N ASN A 247 6.58 -3.14 19.65
CA ASN A 247 7.19 -3.28 20.98
C ASN A 247 8.00 -2.05 21.40
N GLU A 248 8.24 -1.11 20.49
CA GLU A 248 8.94 0.15 20.76
C GLU A 248 7.98 1.33 20.99
N LEU A 249 6.67 1.08 20.96
CA LEU A 249 5.65 2.11 21.05
C LEU A 249 5.13 2.29 22.47
N ASN A 250 4.85 3.54 22.81
CA ASN A 250 4.15 3.92 24.04
C ASN A 250 2.65 3.89 23.77
N LEU A 251 2.02 2.72 23.87
CA LEU A 251 0.59 2.55 23.60
C LEU A 251 -0.27 2.98 24.82
N PRO A 252 -1.53 3.44 24.62
CA PRO A 252 -2.29 3.38 23.37
C PRO A 252 -1.94 4.47 22.35
N ILE A 253 -1.40 5.62 22.75
CA ILE A 253 -1.05 6.73 21.85
C ILE A 253 0.42 7.07 22.06
N HIS A 254 1.25 6.74 21.07
CA HIS A 254 2.68 7.04 21.09
C HIS A 254 2.96 8.45 20.59
N GLN A 255 2.23 8.89 19.57
CA GLN A 255 2.31 10.24 19.01
C GLN A 255 0.94 10.71 18.55
N LEU A 256 0.65 11.99 18.78
CA LEU A 256 -0.57 12.62 18.28
C LEU A 256 -0.31 14.08 17.94
N ILE A 257 -0.76 14.50 16.75
CA ILE A 257 -0.88 15.90 16.37
C ILE A 257 -2.27 16.12 15.82
N CYS A 258 -3.01 16.99 16.49
CA CYS A 258 -4.39 17.31 16.17
C CYS A 258 -4.66 18.81 16.29
N ARG A 259 -5.70 19.28 15.60
CA ARG A 259 -6.14 20.68 15.63
C ARG A 259 -7.65 20.80 15.49
N LYS A 260 -8.22 21.90 15.95
CA LYS A 260 -9.60 22.28 15.58
C LYS A 260 -9.65 22.70 14.12
N LYS A 261 -10.68 22.26 13.40
CA LYS A 261 -10.91 22.60 11.99
C LYS A 261 -12.39 22.89 11.73
N GLY A 262 -12.65 23.84 10.85
CA GLY A 262 -14.00 24.24 10.43
C GLY A 262 -14.45 25.55 11.07
N LYS A 263 -15.31 26.30 10.36
CA LYS A 263 -15.90 27.57 10.85
C LYS A 263 -17.31 27.37 11.43
N THR A 264 -18.13 26.54 10.79
CA THR A 264 -19.52 26.25 11.20
C THR A 264 -19.67 24.83 11.75
N LYS A 265 -19.13 23.82 11.05
CA LYS A 265 -19.04 22.43 11.53
C LYS A 265 -17.64 22.18 12.09
N ILE A 266 -17.41 22.68 13.30
CA ILE A 266 -16.14 22.53 14.03
C ILE A 266 -15.94 21.05 14.36
N ARG A 267 -14.70 20.58 14.23
CA ARG A 267 -14.27 19.22 14.55
C ARG A 267 -12.82 19.19 14.96
N ILE A 268 -12.40 18.08 15.55
CA ILE A 268 -10.99 17.79 15.78
C ILE A 268 -10.45 17.02 14.58
N ALA A 269 -9.40 17.54 13.97
CA ALA A 269 -8.66 16.89 12.90
C ALA A 269 -7.34 16.35 13.43
N VAL A 270 -7.20 15.02 13.51
CA VAL A 270 -5.92 14.35 13.70
C VAL A 270 -5.21 14.35 12.37
N THR A 271 -4.10 15.07 12.30
CA THR A 271 -3.33 15.21 11.06
C THR A 271 -2.16 14.23 11.01
N GLN A 272 -1.65 13.82 12.18
CA GLN A 272 -0.51 12.92 12.31
C GLN A 272 -0.60 12.15 13.64
N GLY A 273 0.01 10.98 13.68
CA GLY A 273 0.10 10.22 14.91
C GLY A 273 0.54 8.78 14.70
N ILE A 274 0.76 8.10 15.83
CA ILE A 274 1.10 6.68 15.93
C ILE A 274 0.38 6.14 17.16
N GLY A 275 -0.48 5.13 16.99
CA GLY A 275 -1.14 4.47 18.11
C GLY A 275 -2.45 3.78 17.74
N ILE A 276 -3.12 3.28 18.78
CA ILE A 276 -4.46 2.69 18.75
C ILE A 276 -5.46 3.82 18.97
N PHE A 277 -6.08 4.26 17.87
CA PHE A 277 -7.06 5.33 17.85
C PHE A 277 -8.46 4.74 17.92
N SER A 278 -9.19 5.12 18.97
CA SER A 278 -10.61 4.91 19.16
C SER A 278 -11.20 6.20 19.74
N ILE A 279 -12.53 6.29 19.82
CA ILE A 279 -13.18 7.40 20.52
C ILE A 279 -12.65 7.48 21.96
N GLU A 280 -12.55 6.35 22.65
CA GLU A 280 -12.08 6.28 24.04
C GLU A 280 -10.62 6.74 24.18
N THR A 281 -9.69 6.19 23.40
CA THR A 281 -8.26 6.51 23.55
C THR A 281 -7.97 7.97 23.19
N LEU A 282 -8.60 8.49 22.13
CA LEU A 282 -8.43 9.87 21.71
C LEU A 282 -9.07 10.84 22.72
N ARG A 283 -10.30 10.59 23.17
CA ARG A 283 -10.97 11.47 24.15
C ARG A 283 -10.25 11.54 25.48
N ASN A 284 -9.51 10.49 25.86
CA ASN A 284 -8.71 10.47 27.07
C ASN A 284 -7.37 11.22 26.94
N HIS A 285 -6.91 11.49 25.72
CA HIS A 285 -5.63 12.15 25.48
C HIS A 285 -5.65 13.64 25.89
N PRO A 286 -4.63 14.15 26.61
CA PRO A 286 -4.60 15.53 27.11
C PRO A 286 -4.83 16.59 26.02
N GLN A 287 -4.17 16.48 24.86
CA GLN A 287 -4.33 17.43 23.75
C GLN A 287 -5.76 17.47 23.19
N ILE A 288 -6.46 16.33 23.18
CA ILE A 288 -7.84 16.26 22.70
C ILE A 288 -8.78 16.89 23.73
N LYS A 289 -8.56 16.64 25.02
CA LYS A 289 -9.31 17.26 26.11
C LYS A 289 -9.13 18.77 26.15
N GLU A 290 -7.93 19.27 25.87
CA GLU A 290 -7.66 20.71 25.78
C GLU A 290 -8.42 21.33 24.61
N LEU A 291 -8.43 20.67 23.44
CA LEU A 291 -9.19 21.13 22.29
C LEU A 291 -10.70 21.03 22.54
N ASP A 292 -11.20 19.95 23.12
CA ASP A 292 -12.63 19.73 23.30
C ASP A 292 -12.98 19.21 24.70
N PRO A 293 -13.02 20.11 25.71
CA PRO A 293 -13.28 19.72 27.09
C PRO A 293 -14.64 19.03 27.30
N ASN A 294 -15.64 19.40 26.49
CA ASN A 294 -16.99 18.86 26.60
C ASN A 294 -17.17 17.54 25.83
N GLY A 295 -16.26 17.22 24.89
CA GLY A 295 -16.31 15.97 24.14
C GLY A 295 -17.37 15.93 23.03
N ASP A 296 -17.88 17.07 22.58
CA ASP A 296 -18.98 17.17 21.61
C ASP A 296 -18.51 17.17 20.15
N LEU A 297 -17.25 17.52 19.89
CA LEU A 297 -16.72 17.69 18.54
C LEU A 297 -16.32 16.35 17.94
N ARG A 298 -16.87 16.00 16.77
CA ARG A 298 -16.43 14.80 16.03
C ARG A 298 -14.91 14.81 15.80
N ILE A 299 -14.30 13.62 15.81
CA ILE A 299 -12.87 13.45 15.57
C ILE A 299 -12.66 12.79 14.20
N GLU A 300 -11.92 13.45 13.32
CA GLU A 300 -11.51 12.96 11.99
C GLU A 300 -10.02 12.59 11.99
N ILE A 301 -9.65 11.58 11.19
CA ILE A 301 -8.26 11.27 10.85
C ILE A 301 -8.02 11.69 9.40
N GLU A 302 -7.28 12.77 9.17
CA GLU A 302 -7.10 13.31 7.83
C GLU A 302 -6.11 12.49 6.99
N PRO A 303 -6.41 12.13 5.72
CA PRO A 303 -7.67 12.33 4.99
C PRO A 303 -8.54 11.06 4.92
N ILE A 304 -8.30 10.04 5.74
CA ILE A 304 -8.81 8.69 5.54
C ILE A 304 -10.10 8.37 6.31
N ILE A 305 -10.37 9.06 7.43
CA ILE A 305 -11.54 8.79 8.29
C ILE A 305 -12.24 10.12 8.60
N GLU A 306 -13.46 10.31 8.07
CA GLU A 306 -14.25 11.53 8.31
C GLU A 306 -14.83 11.62 9.73
N SER A 307 -15.04 10.47 10.37
CA SER A 307 -15.45 10.34 11.77
C SER A 307 -14.99 9.00 12.32
N ILE A 308 -14.21 9.02 13.40
CA ILE A 308 -13.77 7.80 14.05
C ILE A 308 -14.96 7.13 14.75
N THR A 309 -15.22 5.87 14.42
CA THR A 309 -16.31 5.06 14.99
C THR A 309 -15.83 3.70 15.48
N GLY A 310 -14.79 3.16 14.85
CA GLY A 310 -14.11 1.94 15.28
C GLY A 310 -12.72 2.21 15.85
N THR A 311 -12.08 1.13 16.29
CA THR A 311 -10.68 1.13 16.72
C THR A 311 -9.77 0.84 15.55
N HIS A 312 -8.76 1.67 15.36
CA HIS A 312 -7.74 1.53 14.32
C HIS A 312 -6.36 1.69 14.92
N PHE A 313 -5.40 0.86 14.53
CA PHE A 313 -4.00 1.21 14.69
C PHE A 313 -3.54 1.97 13.47
N LEU A 314 -3.09 3.20 13.71
CA LEU A 314 -2.70 4.15 12.69
C LEU A 314 -1.28 4.62 12.94
N ALA A 315 -0.48 4.62 11.89
CA ALA A 315 0.84 5.23 11.90
C ALA A 315 1.06 6.05 10.63
N HIS A 316 1.38 7.33 10.77
CA HIS A 316 1.77 8.15 9.63
C HIS A 316 3.14 7.70 9.09
N SER A 317 3.35 7.79 7.77
CA SER A 317 4.52 7.18 7.14
C SER A 317 5.86 7.80 7.55
N GLY A 318 5.88 9.07 7.97
CA GLY A 318 7.06 9.79 8.42
C GLY A 318 7.73 9.16 9.64
N GLY A 319 6.92 8.63 10.57
CA GLY A 319 7.41 7.95 11.78
C GLY A 319 7.80 6.48 11.61
N LEU A 320 7.77 5.95 10.39
CA LEU A 320 8.26 4.59 10.11
C LEU A 320 9.79 4.58 10.07
N LYS A 321 10.41 3.51 10.55
CA LYS A 321 11.84 3.24 10.40
C LYS A 321 12.18 2.96 8.93
N TRP A 322 13.30 3.50 8.46
CA TRP A 322 13.72 3.41 7.07
C TRP A 322 15.24 3.47 6.90
N GLY A 323 15.73 3.14 5.70
CA GLY A 323 17.15 3.20 5.36
C GLY A 323 17.92 1.95 5.81
N ALA A 324 19.13 1.79 5.28
CA ALA A 324 19.89 0.55 5.34
C ALA A 324 20.06 0.00 6.77
N GLU A 325 20.46 0.85 7.72
CA GLU A 325 20.74 0.41 9.10
C GLU A 325 19.48 -0.09 9.82
N ASN A 326 18.36 0.64 9.71
CA ASN A 326 17.11 0.19 10.30
C ASN A 326 16.64 -1.14 9.71
N TRP A 327 16.80 -1.35 8.41
CA TRP A 327 16.45 -2.64 7.81
C TRP A 327 17.35 -3.76 8.28
N LYS A 328 18.68 -3.54 8.38
CA LYS A 328 19.60 -4.55 8.95
C LYS A 328 19.15 -4.99 10.35
N THR A 329 18.80 -4.04 11.21
CA THR A 329 18.26 -4.35 12.55
C THR A 329 16.99 -5.20 12.48
N LEU A 330 16.07 -4.93 11.56
CA LEU A 330 14.88 -5.78 11.39
C LEU A 330 15.26 -7.19 10.94
N ILE A 331 16.20 -7.29 10.00
CA ILE A 331 16.68 -8.58 9.45
C ILE A 331 17.32 -9.45 10.53
N GLU A 332 18.01 -8.87 11.52
CA GLU A 332 18.59 -9.62 12.65
C GLU A 332 17.54 -10.36 13.50
N HIS A 333 16.27 -9.98 13.37
CA HIS A 333 15.14 -10.61 14.07
C HIS A 333 14.28 -11.51 13.16
N LEU A 334 14.68 -11.70 11.89
CA LEU A 334 14.06 -12.67 10.96
C LEU A 334 14.71 -14.06 11.10
#